data_AF-A0A382PK39-F1
#
_entry.id   AF-A0A382PK39-F1
#
_cell.length_a   1.000
_cell.length_b   1.000
_cell.length_c   1.000
_cell.angle_alpha   90.00
_cell.angle_beta   90.00
_cell.angle_gamma   90.00
#
_symmetry.space_group_name_H-M   'P 1'
#
loop_
_entity.id
_entity.type
_entity.pdbx_description
1 polymer ?
#
loop_
_entity_poly.entity_id
_entity_poly.type
_entity_poly.pdbx_seq_one_letter_code
_entity_poly.pdbx_strand_id
1 'polypeptide(L)' 'AHSWGGVSLTDEKVRDIGTPTSRLTSAREAIDPINGMVVSSAIPVEVQLAKELSSN' A
#
# COMPACT_ATOMS: atom_id res chain seq x y z
N ALA A 1 6.38 -9.09 -10.60
CA ALA A 1 5.51 -8.63 -9.50
C ALA A 1 4.53 -7.55 -10.00
N HIS A 2 3.51 -7.91 -10.77
CA HIS A 2 2.49 -6.96 -11.28
C HIS A 2 1.16 -7.14 -10.52
N SER A 3 1.21 -7.16 -9.19
CA SER A 3 -0.02 -7.25 -8.40
C SER A 3 -0.60 -5.86 -8.18
N TRP A 4 -1.62 -5.53 -8.97
CA TRP A 4 -2.40 -4.28 -8.84
C TRP A 4 -3.51 -4.38 -7.78
N GLY A 5 -3.53 -5.42 -6.95
CA GLY A 5 -4.64 -5.61 -6.01
C GLY A 5 -4.49 -6.71 -4.97
N GLY A 6 -3.65 -7.73 -5.17
CA GLY A 6 -3.46 -8.81 -4.20
C GLY A 6 -2.65 -8.36 -2.98
N VAL A 7 -3.12 -8.67 -1.77
CA VAL A 7 -2.31 -8.56 -0.55
C VAL A 7 -1.34 -9.74 -0.53
N SER A 8 -0.07 -9.49 -0.26
CA SER A 8 0.82 -10.58 0.14
C SER A 8 0.46 -10.97 1.57
N LEU A 9 -0.29 -12.06 1.72
CA LEU A 9 -0.72 -12.58 3.02
C LEU A 9 0.39 -13.35 3.74
N THR A 10 1.51 -13.63 3.06
CA THR A 10 2.69 -14.27 3.64
C THR A 10 3.97 -13.55 3.18
N ASP A 11 5.02 -13.64 4.00
CA ASP A 11 6.33 -13.04 3.73
C ASP A 11 7.00 -13.61 2.48
N GLU A 12 6.81 -14.91 2.21
CA GLU A 12 7.36 -15.57 1.01
C GLU A 12 6.77 -14.96 -0.27
N LYS A 13 5.46 -14.70 -0.27
CA LYS A 13 4.74 -14.11 -1.40
C LYS A 13 5.15 -12.65 -1.65
N VAL A 14 5.74 -11.94 -0.67
CA VAL A 14 6.10 -10.52 -0.82
C VAL A 14 7.14 -10.36 -1.92
N ARG A 15 8.06 -11.31 -2.06
CA ARG A 15 9.11 -11.27 -3.09
C ARG A 15 8.54 -11.44 -4.50
N ASP A 16 7.43 -12.16 -4.64
CA ASP A 16 6.81 -12.46 -5.93
C ASP A 16 5.82 -11.38 -6.40
N ILE A 17 4.98 -10.90 -5.47
CA ILE A 17 3.87 -10.00 -5.78
C ILE A 17 4.05 -8.58 -5.24
N GLY A 18 4.89 -8.41 -4.21
CA GLY A 18 5.02 -7.16 -3.47
C GLY A 18 3.78 -6.80 -2.65
N THR A 19 3.84 -5.66 -1.99
CA THR A 19 2.67 -5.00 -1.37
C THR A 19 2.43 -3.68 -2.10
N PRO A 20 1.25 -3.45 -2.69
CA PRO A 20 1.01 -2.27 -3.51
C PRO A 20 0.94 -1.02 -2.64
N THR A 21 1.85 -0.08 -2.87
CA THR A 21 1.91 1.22 -2.17
C THR A 21 0.79 2.17 -2.56
N SER A 22 0.08 1.91 -3.66
CA SER A 22 -1.09 2.68 -4.08
C SER A 22 -2.20 2.72 -3.02
N ARG A 23 -2.25 1.74 -2.12
CA ARG A 23 -3.18 1.71 -0.98
C ARG A 23 -2.94 2.82 0.04
N LEU A 24 -1.77 3.44 0.03
CA LEU A 24 -1.44 4.56 0.93
C LEU A 24 -2.00 5.89 0.40
N THR A 25 -2.41 5.95 -0.87
CA THR A 25 -2.93 7.18 -1.49
C THR A 25 -4.40 7.42 -1.13
N SER A 26 -4.84 8.69 -1.11
CA SER A 26 -6.24 9.05 -0.86
C SER A 26 -6.79 9.99 -1.93
N ALA A 27 -7.74 9.50 -2.73
CA ALA A 27 -8.45 10.29 -3.75
C ALA A 27 -9.53 11.22 -3.17
N ARG A 28 -9.55 11.40 -1.84
CA ARG A 28 -10.49 12.30 -1.15
C ARG A 28 -9.79 13.34 -0.30
N GLU A 29 -8.68 12.95 0.32
CA GLU A 29 -7.99 13.78 1.31
C GLU A 29 -6.76 14.50 0.74
N ALA A 30 -6.17 13.97 -0.35
CA ALA A 30 -4.94 14.50 -0.92
C ALA A 30 -4.99 14.51 -2.45
N ILE A 31 -5.50 15.61 -3.00
CA ILE A 31 -5.57 15.89 -4.44
C ILE A 31 -4.78 17.17 -4.72
N ASP A 32 -3.96 17.16 -5.77
CA ASP A 32 -3.30 18.36 -6.28
C ASP A 32 -4.35 19.31 -6.89
N PRO A 33 -4.48 20.54 -6.36
CA PRO A 33 -5.52 21.47 -6.81
C PRO A 33 -5.29 22.03 -8.22
N ILE A 34 -4.08 21.90 -8.79
CA ILE A 34 -3.74 22.44 -10.11
C ILE A 34 -4.19 21.48 -11.23
N ASN A 35 -3.91 20.20 -11.07
CA ASN A 35 -4.13 19.19 -12.11
C ASN A 35 -5.20 18.13 -11.75
N GLY A 36 -5.71 18.14 -10.52
CA GLY A 36 -6.73 17.19 -10.06
C GLY A 36 -6.21 15.77 -9.83
N MET A 37 -4.89 15.55 -9.86
CA MET A 37 -4.29 14.24 -9.64
C MET A 37 -4.19 13.91 -8.15
N VAL A 38 -4.31 12.63 -7.82
CA VAL A 38 -4.08 12.15 -6.45
C VAL A 38 -2.60 12.33 -6.08
N VAL A 39 -2.35 12.85 -4.89
CA VAL A 39 -0.99 12.91 -4.33
C VAL A 39 -0.51 11.48 -4.04
N SER A 40 0.53 11.06 -4.77
CA SER A 40 1.08 9.69 -4.72
C SER A 40 2.45 9.60 -4.04
N SER A 41 2.95 10.71 -3.50
CA SER A 41 4.25 10.83 -2.84
C SER A 41 4.14 11.69 -1.58
N ALA A 42 5.19 11.67 -0.73
CA ALA A 42 5.21 12.38 0.56
C ALA A 42 4.00 12.08 1.46
N ILE A 43 3.43 10.88 1.34
CA ILE A 43 2.27 10.43 2.09
C ILE A 43 2.72 10.11 3.51
N PRO A 44 2.17 10.75 4.55
CA PRO A 44 2.44 10.39 5.93
C PRO A 44 1.96 8.95 6.19
N VAL A 45 2.84 8.12 6.75
CA VAL A 45 2.51 6.73 7.10
C VAL A 45 2.93 6.41 8.52
N GLU A 46 2.10 5.63 9.19
CA GLU A 46 2.46 4.98 10.45
C GLU A 46 2.92 3.54 10.14
N VAL A 47 4.07 3.16 10.67
CA VAL A 47 4.64 1.82 10.45
C VAL A 47 4.61 1.06 11.77
N GLN A 48 4.09 -0.16 11.72
CA GLN A 48 4.07 -1.08 12.85
C GLN A 48 4.65 -2.43 12.41
N LEU A 49 5.25 -3.16 13.36
CA LEU A 49 5.65 -4.54 13.15
C LEU A 49 4.39 -5.38 12.87
N ALA A 50 4.42 -6.13 11.77
CA ALA A 50 3.38 -7.11 11.49
C ALA A 50 3.40 -8.17 12.59
N LYS A 51 2.25 -8.41 13.23
CA LYS A 51 2.08 -9.57 14.11
C LYS A 51 1.99 -10.81 13.23
N GLU A 52 2.74 -11.87 13.57
CA GLU A 52 2.51 -13.18 12.97
C GLU A 52 1.03 -13.54 13.14
N LEU A 53 0.35 -13.80 12.02
CA LEU A 53 -0.97 -14.40 12.04
C LEU A 53 -0.79 -15.86 12.49
N SER A 54 -1.01 -16.12 13.78
CA SER A 54 -1.08 -17.50 14.27
C SER A 54 -2.26 -18.20 13.59
N SER A 55 -1.96 -19.05 12.62
CA SER A 55 -2.95 -19.95 12.02
C SER A 55 -3.37 -20.98 13.07
N ASN A 56 -4.66 -20.97 13.45
CA ASN A 56 -5.33 -22.10 14.10
C ASN A 56 -5.69 -23.15 13.05
#